data_AF-A0A4Q5SLX0-F1
#
_entry.id   AF-A0A4Q5SLX0-F1
#
_cell.length_a   1.000
_cell.length_b   1.000
_cell.length_c   1.000
_cell.angle_alpha   90.00
_cell.angle_beta   90.00
_cell.angle_gamma   90.00
#
_symmetry.space_group_name_H-M   'P 1'
#
loop_
_entity.id
_entity.type
_entity.pdbx_description
1 polymer ?
#
loop_
_entity_poly.entity_id
_entity_poly.type
_entity_poly.pdbx_seq_one_letter_code
_entity_poly.pdbx_strand_id
1 'polypeptide(L)'
;MKAFLPAAAILLSLSGCNVYRHATSPRPDTGQPWRGIATDADRERLRNWHKAWDEALLAAKAADPGAIAADAILFDPDRALAGAALPPGKYRCRTYKLGAAGTAMNDFTVYPAKDCEIVEEGEVDSFHTLNGS
;
A
#
# COMPACT_ATOMS: atom_id res chain seq x y z
N MET A 1 6.43 8.88 66.13
CA MET A 1 6.61 7.94 65.00
C MET A 1 6.57 8.77 63.74
N LYS A 2 7.67 8.76 62.96
CA LYS A 2 7.95 9.71 61.86
C LYS A 2 7.03 9.45 60.66
N ALA A 3 6.29 10.48 60.24
CA ALA A 3 5.57 10.52 58.97
C ALA A 3 6.56 10.85 57.84
N PHE A 4 6.53 10.07 56.76
CA PHE A 4 7.19 10.39 55.50
C PHE A 4 6.27 10.00 54.33
N LEU A 5 5.82 11.01 53.60
CA LEU A 5 5.34 10.93 52.22
C LEU A 5 6.39 11.61 51.35
N PRO A 6 6.73 11.05 50.18
CA PRO A 6 6.78 11.93 49.01
C PRO A 6 6.32 11.30 47.68
N ALA A 7 5.59 12.14 46.94
CA ALA A 7 5.72 12.47 45.52
C ALA A 7 5.88 11.39 44.42
N ALA A 8 4.79 11.26 43.65
CA ALA A 8 4.63 11.16 42.20
C ALA A 8 5.86 10.94 41.27
N ALA A 9 5.67 10.04 40.30
CA ALA A 9 6.20 10.20 38.93
C ALA A 9 5.23 9.57 37.92
N ILE A 10 4.40 10.39 37.28
CA ILE A 10 3.63 10.03 36.09
C ILE A 10 4.60 10.17 34.89
N LEU A 11 5.05 9.05 34.34
CA LEU A 11 5.81 9.03 33.09
C LEU A 11 4.83 9.11 31.91
N LEU A 12 4.59 10.32 31.40
CA LEU A 12 3.99 10.53 30.08
C LEU A 12 5.04 10.19 29.00
N SER A 13 4.88 9.04 28.37
CA SER A 13 5.69 8.60 27.23
C SER A 13 5.30 9.38 25.95
N LEU A 14 6.21 10.21 25.47
CA LEU A 14 6.11 10.94 24.20
C LEU A 14 6.29 9.98 23.00
N SER A 15 5.21 9.36 22.53
CA SER A 15 5.18 8.62 21.24
C SER A 15 4.71 9.50 20.07
N GLY A 16 5.28 10.69 19.90
CA GLY A 16 4.79 11.71 18.95
C GLY A 16 5.62 11.97 17.69
N CYS A 17 6.86 11.46 17.58
CA CYS A 17 7.81 11.99 16.58
C CYS A 17 7.66 11.47 15.14
N ASN A 18 6.71 10.57 14.83
CA ASN A 18 6.63 9.98 13.48
C ASN A 18 5.59 10.63 12.56
N VAL A 19 4.55 11.26 13.12
CA VAL A 19 3.46 11.89 12.34
C VAL A 19 3.91 13.21 11.71
N TYR A 20 4.82 13.95 12.35
CA TYR A 20 5.23 15.28 11.91
C TYR A 20 6.14 15.27 10.67
N ARG A 21 6.91 14.20 10.45
CA ARG A 21 7.84 14.13 9.31
C ARG A 21 7.13 14.04 7.95
N HIS A 22 5.92 13.48 7.92
CA HIS A 22 5.22 13.31 6.65
C HIS A 22 4.59 14.62 6.15
N ALA A 23 4.10 15.47 7.05
CA ALA A 23 3.42 16.72 6.70
C ALA A 23 4.38 17.83 6.20
N THR A 24 5.67 17.78 6.55
CA THR A 24 6.67 18.77 6.16
C THR A 24 7.70 18.25 5.15
N SER A 25 7.56 17.01 4.68
CA SER A 25 8.42 16.50 3.62
C SER A 25 8.21 17.32 2.35
N PRO A 26 9.26 17.91 1.75
CA PRO A 26 9.16 18.58 0.47
C PRO A 26 8.49 17.65 -0.54
N ARG A 27 7.44 18.14 -1.21
CA ARG A 27 6.83 17.38 -2.30
C ARG A 27 7.86 17.32 -3.43
N PRO A 28 8.18 16.13 -3.97
CA PRO A 28 9.10 16.05 -5.09
C PRO A 28 8.52 16.85 -6.27
N ASP A 29 9.40 17.56 -6.98
CA ASP A 29 9.04 18.25 -8.21
C ASP A 29 8.54 17.22 -9.23
N THR A 30 7.28 17.35 -9.64
CA THR A 30 6.63 16.44 -10.59
C THR A 30 7.20 16.57 -12.01
N GLY A 31 7.91 17.67 -12.30
CA GLY A 31 8.64 17.87 -13.56
C GLY A 31 9.99 17.14 -13.62
N GLN A 32 10.51 16.65 -12.50
CA GLN A 32 11.77 15.93 -12.46
C GLN A 32 11.57 14.45 -12.88
N PRO A 33 12.38 13.89 -13.80
CA PRO A 33 12.28 12.48 -14.16
C PRO A 33 12.45 11.57 -12.94
N TRP A 34 11.44 10.75 -12.62
CA TRP A 34 11.42 9.89 -11.43
C TRP A 34 12.68 9.00 -11.29
N ARG A 35 13.29 8.61 -12.42
CA ARG A 35 14.51 7.79 -12.47
C ARG A 35 15.70 8.46 -11.78
N GLY A 36 15.76 9.79 -11.76
CA GLY A 36 16.80 10.57 -11.07
C GLY A 36 16.57 10.69 -9.56
N ILE A 37 15.35 10.41 -9.09
CA ILE A 37 14.96 10.45 -7.66
C ILE A 37 15.05 9.05 -7.04
N ALA A 38 14.75 8.00 -7.82
CA ALA A 38 14.77 6.62 -7.36
C ALA A 38 16.16 6.22 -6.79
N THR A 39 16.16 5.50 -5.67
CA THR A 39 17.39 4.90 -5.12
C THR A 39 17.79 3.65 -5.91
N ASP A 40 18.98 3.11 -5.65
CA ASP A 40 19.39 1.82 -6.23
C ASP A 40 18.46 0.68 -5.79
N ALA A 41 17.99 0.71 -4.54
CA ALA A 41 17.04 -0.26 -4.03
C ALA A 41 15.69 -0.18 -4.75
N ASP A 42 15.19 1.03 -5.03
CA ASP A 42 13.94 1.22 -5.79
C ASP A 42 14.08 0.66 -7.21
N ARG A 43 15.20 0.98 -7.87
CA ARG A 43 15.50 0.47 -9.21
C ARG A 43 15.59 -1.06 -9.24
N GLU A 44 16.18 -1.67 -8.23
CA GLU A 44 16.26 -3.13 -8.14
C GLU A 44 14.89 -3.77 -7.94
N ARG A 45 14.05 -3.20 -7.08
CA ARG A 45 12.67 -3.66 -6.89
C ARG A 45 11.85 -3.54 -8.18
N LEU A 46 11.99 -2.41 -8.88
CA LEU A 46 11.33 -2.19 -10.17
C LEU A 46 11.86 -3.08 -11.29
N ARG A 47 13.12 -3.55 -11.25
CA ARG A 47 13.62 -4.55 -12.21
C ARG A 47 13.06 -5.93 -11.93
N ASN A 48 12.94 -6.29 -10.65
CA ASN A 48 12.54 -7.63 -10.23
C ASN A 48 11.03 -7.78 -9.99
N TRP A 49 10.22 -6.79 -10.38
CA TRP A 49 8.79 -6.75 -10.08
C TRP A 49 8.03 -8.00 -10.56
N HIS A 50 8.36 -8.48 -11.78
CA HIS A 50 7.69 -9.64 -12.38
C HIS A 50 8.05 -10.93 -11.65
N LYS A 51 9.34 -11.14 -11.34
CA LYS A 51 9.80 -12.24 -10.49
C LYS A 51 9.09 -12.23 -9.12
N ALA A 52 9.00 -11.06 -8.48
CA ALA A 52 8.34 -10.92 -7.19
C ALA A 52 6.83 -11.24 -7.30
N TRP A 53 6.19 -10.90 -8.41
CA TRP A 53 4.80 -11.27 -8.68
C TRP A 53 4.65 -12.78 -8.81
N ASP A 54 5.49 -13.46 -9.60
CA ASP A 54 5.42 -14.90 -9.80
C ASP A 54 5.60 -15.69 -8.49
N GLU A 55 6.59 -15.30 -7.68
CA GLU A 55 6.83 -15.88 -6.35
C GLU A 55 5.62 -15.66 -5.41
N ALA A 56 5.07 -14.44 -5.40
CA ALA A 56 3.91 -14.10 -4.58
C ALA A 56 2.63 -14.81 -5.04
N LEU A 57 2.43 -14.97 -6.35
CA LEU A 57 1.27 -15.65 -6.91
C LEU A 57 1.31 -17.16 -6.63
N LEU A 58 2.50 -17.78 -6.66
CA LEU A 58 2.67 -19.16 -6.27
C LEU A 58 2.28 -19.38 -4.79
N ALA A 59 2.77 -18.51 -3.90
CA ALA A 59 2.42 -18.56 -2.48
C ALA A 59 0.92 -18.33 -2.25
N ALA A 60 0.32 -17.36 -2.96
CA ALA A 60 -1.10 -17.08 -2.86
C ALA A 60 -1.99 -18.24 -3.36
N LYS A 61 -1.58 -18.93 -4.44
CA LYS A 61 -2.25 -20.15 -4.93
C LYS A 61 -2.19 -21.29 -3.92
N ALA A 62 -1.11 -21.40 -3.16
CA ALA A 62 -0.99 -22.39 -2.09
C ALA A 62 -1.88 -22.03 -0.88
N ALA A 63 -2.03 -20.74 -0.59
CA ALA A 63 -2.85 -20.25 0.52
C ALA A 63 -4.36 -20.31 0.24
N ASP A 64 -4.80 -19.90 -0.96
CA ASP A 64 -6.21 -19.91 -1.38
C ASP A 64 -6.34 -20.14 -2.89
N PRO A 65 -6.31 -21.39 -3.36
CA PRO A 65 -6.41 -21.69 -4.79
C PRO A 65 -7.77 -21.31 -5.37
N GLY A 66 -8.84 -21.33 -4.57
CA GLY A 66 -10.20 -21.02 -5.01
C GLY A 66 -10.38 -19.54 -5.33
N ALA A 67 -9.90 -18.66 -4.45
CA ALA A 67 -9.97 -17.22 -4.68
C ALA A 67 -9.14 -16.77 -5.88
N ILE A 68 -7.95 -17.34 -6.08
CA ILE A 68 -7.12 -17.04 -7.26
C ILE A 68 -7.77 -17.55 -8.55
N ALA A 69 -8.36 -18.75 -8.53
CA ALA A 69 -9.04 -19.31 -9.70
C ALA A 69 -10.31 -18.55 -10.10
N ALA A 70 -11.02 -17.95 -9.12
CA ALA A 70 -12.25 -17.20 -9.37
C ALA A 70 -12.04 -15.99 -10.30
N ASP A 71 -10.87 -15.34 -10.23
CA ASP A 71 -10.51 -14.17 -11.03
C ASP A 71 -9.17 -14.38 -11.75
N ALA A 72 -8.99 -15.50 -12.45
CA ALA A 72 -7.71 -15.87 -13.08
C ALA A 72 -7.12 -14.79 -14.00
N ILE A 73 -7.96 -13.99 -14.66
CA ILE A 73 -7.53 -12.87 -15.53
C ILE A 73 -6.90 -11.73 -14.71
N LEU A 74 -7.37 -11.48 -13.48
CA LEU A 74 -6.84 -10.43 -12.61
C LEU A 74 -5.41 -10.75 -12.15
N PHE A 75 -5.09 -12.04 -12.01
CA PHE A 75 -3.81 -12.50 -11.47
C PHE A 75 -2.77 -12.86 -12.54
N ASP A 76 -3.08 -12.61 -13.81
CA ASP A 76 -2.15 -12.75 -14.93
C ASP A 76 -1.24 -11.49 -15.03
N PRO A 77 0.06 -11.58 -14.71
CA PRO A 77 0.96 -10.43 -14.68
C PRO A 77 1.21 -9.80 -16.06
N ASP A 78 1.05 -10.58 -17.13
CA ASP A 78 1.33 -10.13 -18.49
C ASP A 78 0.06 -9.59 -19.17
N ARG A 79 -1.07 -9.62 -18.47
CA ARG A 79 -2.33 -9.11 -18.98
C ARG A 79 -2.39 -7.59 -18.92
N ALA A 80 -2.28 -6.97 -20.08
CA ALA A 80 -2.61 -5.56 -20.25
C ALA A 80 -4.09 -5.36 -20.65
N LEU A 81 -4.76 -4.41 -19.99
CA LEU A 81 -6.05 -3.88 -20.46
C LEU A 81 -5.77 -2.72 -21.42
N ALA A 82 -6.32 -2.80 -22.63
CA ALA A 82 -6.28 -1.67 -23.56
C ALA A 82 -7.13 -0.52 -22.99
N GLY A 83 -6.59 0.70 -23.01
CA GLY A 83 -7.28 1.87 -22.45
C GLY A 83 -7.48 1.79 -20.93
N ALA A 84 -6.47 1.30 -20.18
CA ALA A 84 -6.53 1.11 -18.73
C ALA A 84 -6.71 2.39 -17.89
N ALA A 85 -6.83 3.57 -18.52
CA ALA A 85 -7.23 4.78 -17.83
C ALA A 85 -8.67 4.62 -17.32
N LEU A 86 -8.84 4.66 -16.00
CA LEU A 86 -10.15 4.60 -15.36
C LEU A 86 -10.84 5.97 -15.53
N PRO A 87 -12.03 6.05 -16.12
CA PRO A 87 -12.76 7.32 -16.21
C PRO A 87 -13.02 7.92 -14.81
N PRO A 88 -13.13 9.26 -14.68
CA PRO A 88 -13.58 9.87 -13.44
C PRO A 88 -14.95 9.32 -13.01
N GLY A 89 -15.12 9.06 -11.71
CA GLY A 89 -16.37 8.53 -11.17
C GLY A 89 -16.20 7.66 -9.94
N LYS A 90 -17.34 7.14 -9.44
CA LYS A 90 -17.41 6.29 -8.26
C LYS A 90 -17.28 4.81 -8.61
N TYR A 91 -16.50 4.10 -7.82
CA TYR A 91 -16.16 2.69 -8.03
C TYR A 91 -16.34 1.87 -6.76
N ARG A 92 -16.60 0.57 -6.96
CA ARG A 92 -16.47 -0.44 -5.91
C ARG A 92 -15.11 -1.11 -6.04
N CYS A 93 -14.17 -0.73 -5.20
CA CYS A 93 -12.82 -1.26 -5.23
C CYS A 93 -12.66 -2.48 -4.33
N ARG A 94 -11.69 -3.31 -4.66
CA ARG A 94 -11.20 -4.37 -3.79
C ARG A 94 -9.69 -4.48 -3.90
N THR A 95 -9.02 -4.67 -2.76
CA THR A 95 -7.57 -4.85 -2.72
C THR A 95 -7.25 -6.32 -2.45
N TYR A 96 -6.34 -6.86 -3.25
CA TYR A 96 -5.74 -8.17 -3.07
C TYR A 96 -4.26 -7.98 -2.75
N LYS A 97 -3.76 -8.63 -1.71
CA LYS A 97 -2.33 -8.68 -1.40
C LYS A 97 -1.83 -10.10 -1.68
N LEU A 98 -0.79 -10.17 -2.50
CA LEU A 98 -0.10 -11.40 -2.88
C LEU A 98 1.26 -11.41 -2.18
N GLY A 99 1.60 -12.54 -1.56
CA GLY A 99 2.86 -12.75 -0.86
C GLY A 99 2.99 -11.99 0.46
N ALA A 100 4.07 -12.31 1.17
CA ALA A 100 4.39 -11.80 2.49
C ALA A 100 5.83 -11.29 2.54
N ALA A 101 6.06 -10.17 3.24
CA ALA A 101 7.40 -9.72 3.59
C ALA A 101 7.74 -10.23 5.00
N GLY A 102 8.42 -11.39 5.07
CA GLY A 102 8.75 -12.06 6.34
C GLY A 102 7.65 -13.00 6.83
N THR A 103 7.86 -13.61 8.00
CA THR A 103 7.05 -14.75 8.49
C THR A 103 5.76 -14.38 9.21
N ALA A 104 5.54 -13.09 9.48
CA ALA A 104 4.39 -12.61 10.26
C ALA A 104 3.19 -12.19 9.40
N MET A 105 3.33 -12.20 8.07
CA MET A 105 2.32 -11.73 7.13
C MET A 105 1.71 -12.90 6.37
N ASN A 106 0.44 -12.77 5.98
CA ASN A 106 -0.24 -13.80 5.19
C ASN A 106 0.23 -13.75 3.73
N ASP A 107 0.45 -14.93 3.13
CA ASP A 107 0.81 -15.07 1.72
C ASP A 107 -0.32 -14.67 0.75
N PHE A 108 -1.54 -14.55 1.26
CA PHE A 108 -2.67 -13.98 0.53
C PHE A 108 -3.61 -13.25 1.47
N THR A 109 -4.09 -12.09 1.07
CA THR A 109 -5.14 -11.36 1.81
C THR A 109 -6.09 -10.67 0.85
N VAL A 110 -7.38 -10.90 1.06
CA VAL A 110 -8.44 -10.23 0.33
C VAL A 110 -9.13 -9.24 1.26
N TYR A 111 -9.04 -7.96 0.94
CA TYR A 111 -9.75 -6.95 1.70
C TYR A 111 -11.23 -6.90 1.29
N PRO A 112 -12.13 -6.47 2.20
CA PRO A 112 -13.51 -6.17 1.84
C PRO A 112 -13.59 -5.12 0.74
N ALA A 113 -14.66 -5.17 -0.06
CA ALA A 113 -14.93 -4.13 -1.02
C ALA A 113 -15.19 -2.78 -0.31
N LYS A 114 -14.72 -1.68 -0.90
CA LYS A 114 -14.93 -0.33 -0.39
C LYS A 114 -15.33 0.62 -1.52
N ASP A 115 -16.01 1.70 -1.17
CA ASP A 115 -16.34 2.77 -2.10
C ASP A 115 -15.10 3.65 -2.34
N CYS A 116 -14.80 3.89 -3.61
CA CYS A 116 -13.74 4.78 -4.04
C CYS A 116 -14.24 5.74 -5.12
N GLU A 117 -13.41 6.73 -5.41
CA GLU A 117 -13.65 7.70 -6.46
C GLU A 117 -12.35 7.98 -7.22
N ILE A 118 -12.48 8.09 -8.55
CA ILE A 118 -11.46 8.68 -9.41
C ILE A 118 -11.89 10.11 -9.70
N VAL A 119 -11.02 11.07 -9.40
CA VAL A 119 -11.26 12.50 -9.61
C VAL A 119 -10.19 13.04 -10.55
N GLU A 120 -10.59 13.88 -11.50
CA GLU A 120 -9.66 14.58 -12.39
C GLU A 120 -9.03 15.76 -11.64
N GLU A 121 -7.70 15.77 -11.51
CA GLU A 121 -6.89 16.81 -10.86
C GLU A 121 -5.96 17.49 -11.87
N GLY A 122 -6.55 18.00 -12.97
CA GLY A 122 -5.81 18.69 -14.02
C GLY A 122 -5.02 17.72 -14.88
N GLU A 123 -3.69 17.64 -14.69
CA GLU A 123 -2.82 16.77 -15.51
C GLU A 123 -2.76 15.32 -14.99
N VAL A 124 -3.35 15.04 -13.83
CA VAL A 124 -3.36 13.71 -13.20
C VAL A 124 -4.75 13.35 -12.72
N ASP A 125 -5.06 12.05 -12.68
CA ASP A 125 -6.22 11.54 -11.97
C ASP A 125 -5.82 11.14 -10.54
N SER A 126 -6.67 11.43 -9.57
CA SER A 126 -6.50 11.02 -8.19
C SER A 126 -7.46 9.90 -7.82
N PHE A 127 -6.96 8.97 -7.02
CA PHE A 127 -7.73 7.88 -6.44
C PHE A 127 -7.99 8.17 -4.95
N HIS A 128 -9.26 8.13 -4.56
CA HIS A 128 -9.69 8.33 -3.18
C HIS A 128 -10.54 7.16 -2.68
N THR A 129 -10.30 6.72 -1.44
CA THR A 129 -11.26 5.86 -0.73
C THR A 129 -12.24 6.73 0.05
N LEU A 130 -13.54 6.56 -0.15
CA LEU A 130 -14.56 7.48 0.39
C LEU A 130 -14.81 7.33 1.90
N ASN A 131 -14.54 6.15 2.47
CA ASN A 131 -14.87 5.84 3.86
C ASN A 131 -13.65 5.55 4.75
N GLY A 132 -12.44 5.89 4.29
CA GLY A 132 -11.19 5.53 4.95
C GLY A 132 -10.90 4.02 4.89
N SER A 133 -9.62 3.66 4.98
CA SER A 133 -9.16 2.27 5.09
C SER A 133 -9.14 1.83 6.54
#